data_AF-A0A077NN97-F1
#
_entry.id   AF-A0A077NN97-F1
#
_cell.length_a   1.000
_cell.length_b   1.000
_cell.length_c   1.000
_cell.angle_alpha   90.00
_cell.angle_beta   90.00
_cell.angle_gamma   90.00
#
_symmetry.space_group_name_H-M   'P 1'
#
loop_
_entity.id
_entity.type
_entity.pdbx_description
1 polymer ?
#
loop_
_entity_poly.entity_id
_entity_poly.type
_entity_poly.pdbx_seq_one_letter_code
_entity_poly.pdbx_strand_id
1 'polypeptide(L)'
;MSLIRNVFKRLHYPVDIIAQCVRGYLAYALSLRNLKEIMAERGIAVDHSTLSRWVPLIVKRYRRSKPEVERRWRMDETDIKIKEQWR
;
A
#
# COMPACT_ATOMS: atom_id res chain seq x y z
N MET A 1 13.24 -0.53 -7.77
CA MET A 1 12.28 -0.37 -8.89
C MET A 1 11.79 -1.70 -9.51
N SER A 2 12.59 -2.79 -9.57
CA SER A 2 12.15 -4.03 -10.26
C SER A 2 11.08 -4.87 -9.50
N LEU A 3 11.06 -4.82 -8.16
CA LEU A 3 10.12 -5.59 -7.33
C LEU A 3 8.66 -5.24 -7.60
N ILE A 4 8.36 -3.95 -7.76
CA ILE A 4 7.01 -3.44 -7.99
C ILE A 4 6.53 -3.80 -9.42
N ARG A 5 7.42 -3.69 -10.41
CA ARG A 5 7.13 -4.08 -11.80
C ARG A 5 6.77 -5.56 -11.95
N ASN A 6 7.45 -6.44 -11.23
CA ASN A 6 7.14 -7.88 -11.28
C ASN A 6 5.84 -8.26 -10.56
N VAL A 7 5.49 -7.55 -9.48
CA VAL A 7 4.23 -7.79 -8.74
C VAL A 7 3.00 -7.38 -9.57
N PHE A 8 3.15 -6.39 -10.45
CA PHE A 8 2.03 -5.77 -11.18
C PHE A 8 2.06 -5.96 -12.70
N LYS A 9 2.93 -6.84 -13.22
CA LYS A 9 3.16 -7.05 -14.67
C LYS A 9 1.91 -7.44 -15.47
N ARG A 10 0.82 -7.88 -14.82
CA ARG A 10 -0.43 -8.33 -15.47
C ARG A 10 -1.67 -7.53 -15.04
N LEU A 11 -1.48 -6.38 -14.38
CA LEU A 11 -2.61 -5.53 -14.03
C LEU A 11 -2.95 -4.57 -15.16
N HIS A 12 -4.23 -4.20 -15.23
CA HIS A 12 -4.78 -3.28 -16.22
C HIS A 12 -4.16 -1.87 -16.15
N TYR A 13 -3.66 -1.47 -14.97
CA TYR A 13 -3.12 -0.14 -14.75
C TYR A 13 -1.58 -0.13 -14.89
N PRO A 14 -0.99 0.96 -15.41
CA PRO A 14 0.44 1.14 -15.40
C PRO A 14 1.01 1.03 -13.98
N VAL A 15 2.18 0.42 -13.87
CA VAL A 15 2.85 0.16 -12.59
C VAL A 15 3.08 1.45 -11.80
N ASP A 16 3.35 2.56 -12.49
CA ASP A 16 3.63 3.85 -11.87
C ASP A 16 2.39 4.43 -11.16
N ILE A 17 1.19 4.24 -11.75
CA ILE A 17 -0.09 4.63 -11.14
C ILE A 17 -0.35 3.80 -9.89
N ILE A 18 -0.17 2.48 -9.98
CA ILE A 18 -0.35 1.57 -8.84
C ILE A 18 0.62 1.94 -7.70
N ALA A 19 1.88 2.19 -8.04
CA ALA A 19 2.90 2.58 -7.07
C ALA A 19 2.57 3.91 -6.39
N GLN A 20 2.08 4.89 -7.15
CA GLN A 20 1.69 6.18 -6.61
C GLN A 20 0.50 6.07 -5.64
N CYS A 21 -0.52 5.29 -6.00
CA CYS A 21 -1.67 5.06 -5.12
C CYS A 21 -1.27 4.32 -3.83
N VAL A 22 -0.49 3.25 -3.93
CA VAL A 22 -0.08 2.50 -2.75
C VAL A 22 0.86 3.31 -1.86
N ARG A 23 1.77 4.11 -2.46
CA ARG A 23 2.58 5.07 -1.69
C ARG A 23 1.68 6.09 -1.01
N GLY A 24 0.69 6.63 -1.71
CA GLY A 24 -0.30 7.56 -1.17
C GLY A 24 -1.00 7.01 0.08
N TYR A 25 -1.41 5.74 0.02
CA TYR A 25 -2.08 5.06 1.14
C TYR A 25 -1.16 4.74 2.32
N LEU A 26 0.08 4.30 2.05
CA LEU A 26 1.00 3.83 3.09
C LEU A 26 1.82 4.96 3.74
N ALA A 27 2.15 6.01 2.99
CA ALA A 27 3.05 7.07 3.46
C ALA A 27 2.30 8.30 4.00
N TYR A 28 1.01 8.45 3.69
CA TYR A 28 0.21 9.59 4.10
C TYR A 28 -1.11 9.12 4.72
N ALA A 29 -1.73 9.96 5.55
CA ALA A 29 -3.04 9.70 6.16
C ALA A 29 -4.19 9.85 5.14
N LEU A 30 -4.05 9.28 3.95
CA LEU A 30 -5.04 9.32 2.89
C LEU A 30 -5.95 8.10 2.95
N SER A 31 -7.25 8.35 2.94
CA SER A 31 -8.23 7.28 2.78
C SER A 31 -8.22 6.74 1.33
N LEU A 32 -8.71 5.52 1.13
CA LEU A 32 -8.89 4.96 -0.22
C LEU A 32 -9.85 5.81 -1.08
N ARG A 33 -10.78 6.54 -0.45
CA ARG A 33 -11.69 7.46 -1.14
C ARG A 33 -10.93 8.71 -1.61
N ASN A 34 -10.08 9.29 -0.76
CA ASN A 34 -9.25 10.44 -1.13
C ASN A 34 -8.35 10.08 -2.32
N LEU A 35 -7.76 8.88 -2.32
CA LEU A 35 -6.94 8.42 -3.45
C LEU A 35 -7.73 8.25 -4.73
N LYS A 36 -8.97 7.73 -4.66
CA LYS A 36 -9.87 7.66 -5.81
C LYS A 36 -10.15 9.06 -6.38
N GLU A 37 -10.42 10.03 -5.53
CA GLU A 37 -10.68 11.42 -5.93
C GLU A 37 -9.45 12.07 -6.56
N ILE A 38 -8.27 11.95 -5.94
CA ILE A 38 -7.00 12.47 -6.49
C ILE A 38 -6.66 11.83 -7.85
N MET A 39 -6.97 10.54 -8.04
CA MET A 39 -6.76 9.89 -9.33
C MET A 39 -7.78 10.37 -10.38
N ALA A 40 -9.03 10.61 -9.97
CA ALA A 40 -10.06 11.14 -10.85
C ALA A 40 -9.73 12.56 -11.34
N GLU A 41 -9.20 13.43 -10.48
CA GLU A 41 -8.71 14.77 -10.86
C GLU A 41 -7.60 14.71 -11.92
N ARG A 42 -6.84 13.61 -11.95
CA ARG A 42 -5.78 13.35 -12.95
C ARG A 42 -6.29 12.66 -14.21
N GLY A 43 -7.60 12.49 -14.35
CA GLY A 43 -8.23 11.81 -15.48
C GLY A 43 -8.14 10.29 -15.42
N ILE A 44 -7.80 9.70 -14.27
CA ILE A 44 -7.65 8.25 -14.11
C ILE A 44 -8.79 7.71 -13.26
N ALA A 45 -9.73 7.00 -13.89
CA ALA A 45 -10.82 6.34 -13.20
C ALA A 45 -10.33 5.07 -12.50
N VAL A 46 -10.09 5.14 -11.19
CA VAL A 46 -9.73 3.97 -10.35
C VAL A 46 -10.76 3.80 -9.25
N ASP A 47 -11.32 2.60 -9.10
CA ASP A 47 -12.21 2.33 -7.98
C ASP A 47 -11.44 1.99 -6.69
N HIS A 48 -11.96 2.44 -5.55
CA HIS A 48 -11.41 2.19 -4.21
C HIS A 48 -11.26 0.70 -3.89
N SER A 49 -12.13 -0.17 -4.41
CA SER A 49 -12.00 -1.63 -4.28
C SER A 49 -10.76 -2.17 -4.99
N THR A 50 -10.37 -1.55 -6.10
CA THR A 50 -9.16 -1.89 -6.84
C THR A 50 -7.92 -1.50 -6.04
N LEU A 51 -7.93 -0.31 -5.44
CA LEU A 51 -6.86 0.16 -4.55
C LEU A 51 -6.68 -0.77 -3.35
N SER A 52 -7.78 -1.19 -2.73
CA SER A 52 -7.79 -2.12 -1.59
C SER A 52 -7.12 -3.46 -1.91
N ARG A 53 -7.20 -3.93 -3.17
CA ARG A 53 -6.56 -5.19 -3.61
C ARG A 53 -5.05 -5.07 -3.82
N TRP A 54 -4.54 -3.88 -4.16
CA TRP A 54 -3.11 -3.70 -4.44
C TRP A 54 -2.25 -3.66 -3.17
N VAL A 55 -2.74 -3.05 -2.10
CA VAL A 55 -1.99 -2.86 -0.86
C VAL A 55 -1.52 -4.19 -0.26
N PRO A 56 -2.37 -5.24 -0.10
CA PRO A 56 -1.93 -6.53 0.44
C PRO A 56 -0.87 -7.22 -0.42
N LEU A 57 -0.90 -7.05 -1.74
CA LEU A 57 0.10 -7.64 -2.64
C LEU A 57 1.50 -7.06 -2.39
N ILE A 58 1.59 -5.74 -2.22
CA ILE A 58 2.86 -5.07 -1.88
C ILE A 58 3.32 -5.48 -0.49
N VAL A 59 2.44 -5.43 0.51
CA VAL A 59 2.79 -5.78 1.89
C VAL A 59 3.28 -7.23 1.98
N LYS A 60 2.63 -8.17 1.29
CA LYS A 60 3.06 -9.57 1.23
C LYS A 60 4.43 -9.72 0.57
N ARG A 61 4.69 -8.99 -0.51
CA ARG A 61 6.00 -9.02 -1.17
C ARG A 61 7.09 -8.41 -0.28
N TYR A 62 6.79 -7.28 0.36
CA TYR A 62 7.68 -6.60 1.29
C TYR A 62 8.07 -7.49 2.46
N ARG A 63 7.09 -8.18 3.08
CA ARG A 63 7.34 -9.14 4.15
C ARG A 63 8.29 -10.27 3.72
N ARG A 64 8.16 -10.76 2.48
CA ARG A 64 9.06 -11.79 1.91
C ARG A 64 10.45 -11.27 1.58
N SER A 65 10.60 -9.98 1.33
CA SER A 65 11.90 -9.34 1.07
C SER A 65 12.50 -8.70 2.32
N LYS A 66 11.86 -8.87 3.49
CA LYS A 66 12.37 -8.31 4.74
C LYS A 66 13.68 -9.04 5.06
N PRO A 67 14.77 -8.31 5.34
CA PRO A 67 16.01 -8.94 5.80
C PRO A 67 15.79 -9.64 7.14
N GLU A 68 16.64 -10.61 7.43
CA GLU A 68 16.65 -11.29 8.72
C GLU A 68 16.93 -10.29 9.85
N VAL A 69 16.32 -10.51 11.01
CA VAL A 69 16.50 -9.64 12.17
C VAL A 69 17.86 -9.95 12.78
N GLU A 70 18.71 -8.94 12.94
CA GLU A 70 20.02 -9.10 13.58
C GLU A 70 19.91 -9.47 15.06
N ARG A 71 21.05 -9.80 15.67
CA ARG A 71 21.16 -10.22 17.09
C ARG A 71 20.61 -9.18 18.09
N ARG A 72 20.52 -7.90 17.70
CA ARG A 72 19.95 -6.82 18.52
C ARG A 72 18.77 -6.21 17.79
N TRP A 73 17.61 -6.17 18.45
CA TRP A 73 16.40 -5.56 17.92
C TRP A 73 15.85 -4.53 18.92
N ARG A 74 15.09 -3.56 18.42
CA ARG A 74 14.34 -2.60 19.23
C ARG A 74 12.85 -2.81 18.96
N MET A 75 12.05 -2.72 20.02
CA MET A 75 10.60 -2.81 19.95
C MET A 75 10.02 -1.46 20.34
N ASP A 76 9.14 -0.94 19.49
CA ASP A 76 8.27 0.17 19.84
C ASP A 76 6.84 -0.39 19.98
N GLU A 77 6.13 0.07 21.01
CA GLU A 77 4.71 -0.26 21.21
C GLU A 77 3.84 0.82 20.57
N THR A 78 2.75 0.41 19.91
CA THR A 78 1.81 1.32 19.29
C THR A 78 0.41 0.73 19.39
N ASP A 79 -0.43 1.33 20.23
CA ASP A 79 -1.83 0.95 20.36
C ASP A 79 -2.65 1.54 19.20
N ILE A 80 -3.45 0.69 18.56
CA ILE A 80 -4.31 1.11 17.46
C ILE A 80 -5.75 0.74 17.78
N LYS A 81 -6.64 1.73 17.73
CA LYS A 81 -8.08 1.51 17.92
C LYS A 81 -8.68 0.87 16.67
N ILE A 82 -9.12 -0.38 16.78
CA ILE A 82 -9.76 -1.15 15.70
C ILE A 82 -11.22 -1.39 16.06
N LYS A 83 -12.14 -0.82 15.27
CA LYS A 83 -13.61 -0.97 15.49
C LYS A 83 -14.01 -0.68 16.94
N GLU A 84 -13.50 0.42 17.47
CA GLU A 84 -13.72 0.89 18.84
C GLU A 84 -13.08 0.07 19.96
N GLN A 85 -12.34 -0.99 19.64
CA GLN A 85 -11.58 -1.77 20.59
C GLN A 85 -10.09 -1.41 20.50
N TRP A 86 -9.45 -1.19 21.64
CA TRP A 86 -8.00 -1.00 21.71
C TRP A 86 -7.28 -2.36 21.58
N ARG A 87 -6.22 -2.38 20.79
CA ARG A 87 -5.37 -3.54 20.51
C ARG A 87 -3.94 -3.11 20.23
#